data_AF-E1YKP4-F1
#
_entry.id   AF-E1YKP4-F1
#
_cell.length_a   1.000
_cell.length_b   1.000
_cell.length_c   1.000
_cell.angle_alpha   90.00
_cell.angle_beta   90.00
_cell.angle_gamma   90.00
#
_symmetry.space_group_name_H-M   'P 1'
#
loop_
_entity.id
_entity.type
_entity.pdbx_description
1 polymer ?
#
loop_
_entity_poly.entity_id
_entity_poly.type
_entity_poly.pdbx_seq_one_letter_code
_entity_poly.pdbx_strand_id
1 'polypeptide(L)'
;MFTKIKKIDNYAVFNNFDWNATVRDKVDNIAEFKDINIIYGRNYSGKTTLSRMFRSLEKGKLNEKYPKATFEFGHTGTDRMCHLDVANCSYDIRVYNRDYISENLKLLIDEDGTIQPFAILGESNVEIEKEIAEKEKKLGSETDKTGLKFELKNKADDYVKKKSEKESAESAHDGKLRTKANQSIKTNPIYNDVNYTINKIKADIEKIVKSKIELLNEEDVESKKKLLKEESKDNVLPIPKYNASFSSLYQKAEQLLSDEIKPTKSIQELLNDHLLQEWVRDGIEHHKNKKTRCAFCGAALSEDLWDKLDAHFSKESEILREDLISMVAAINTEKESAKKSLLSVRSSSIPAIKQS
;
A
#
# COMPACT_ATOMS: atom_id res chain seq x y z
N MET A 1 -81.10 11.44 -30.99
CA MET A 1 -82.17 10.42 -31.02
C MET A 1 -82.56 10.14 -32.47
N PHE A 2 -82.87 8.89 -32.82
CA PHE A 2 -83.37 8.54 -34.16
C PHE A 2 -84.81 9.03 -34.36
N THR A 3 -85.07 9.73 -35.46
CA THR A 3 -86.40 10.22 -35.84
C THR A 3 -87.06 9.33 -36.89
N LYS A 4 -86.28 8.74 -37.81
CA LYS A 4 -86.78 7.81 -38.83
C LYS A 4 -85.66 7.02 -39.51
N ILE A 5 -86.02 6.04 -40.34
CA ILE A 5 -85.07 5.39 -41.26
C ILE A 5 -85.33 5.95 -42.65
N LYS A 6 -84.54 6.92 -43.12
CA LYS A 6 -84.81 7.63 -44.37
C LYS A 6 -84.89 6.69 -45.57
N LYS A 7 -83.87 5.84 -45.74
CA LYS A 7 -83.74 4.94 -46.90
C LYS A 7 -83.16 3.60 -46.51
N ILE A 8 -83.59 2.53 -47.16
CA ILE A 8 -82.98 1.19 -47.08
C ILE A 8 -82.94 0.60 -48.48
N ASP A 9 -81.78 0.10 -48.89
CA ASP A 9 -81.61 -0.55 -50.18
C ASP A 9 -80.67 -1.76 -50.11
N ASN A 10 -80.90 -2.74 -50.99
CA ASN A 10 -80.16 -4.00 -51.07
C ASN A 10 -80.02 -4.74 -49.72
N TYR A 11 -81.04 -4.66 -48.85
CA TYR A 11 -80.98 -5.25 -47.51
C TYR A 11 -82.11 -6.24 -47.24
N ALA A 12 -81.81 -7.53 -47.46
CA ALA A 12 -82.76 -8.64 -47.36
C ALA A 12 -84.05 -8.39 -48.16
N VAL A 13 -85.17 -8.12 -47.49
CA VAL A 13 -86.48 -7.88 -48.12
C VAL A 13 -86.70 -6.42 -48.50
N PHE A 14 -85.81 -5.51 -48.09
CA PHE A 14 -85.88 -4.10 -48.44
C PHE A 14 -85.07 -3.84 -49.72
N ASN A 15 -85.76 -3.35 -50.75
CA ASN A 15 -85.19 -2.91 -52.01
C ASN A 15 -85.82 -1.55 -52.36
N ASN A 16 -85.02 -0.49 -52.41
CA ASN A 16 -85.46 0.89 -52.60
C ASN A 16 -86.60 1.36 -51.66
N PHE A 17 -86.49 1.08 -50.36
CA PHE A 17 -87.44 1.55 -49.37
C PHE A 17 -87.21 3.05 -49.07
N ASP A 18 -88.27 3.84 -49.14
CA ASP A 18 -88.30 5.26 -48.77
C ASP A 18 -89.38 5.51 -47.70
N TRP A 19 -88.95 5.94 -46.52
CA TRP A 19 -89.84 6.17 -45.38
C TRP A 19 -90.77 7.36 -45.58
N ASN A 20 -90.28 8.42 -46.22
CA ASN A 20 -91.09 9.58 -46.50
C ASN A 20 -92.18 9.29 -47.53
N ALA A 21 -92.12 8.19 -48.28
CA ALA A 21 -93.16 7.76 -49.21
C ALA A 21 -94.12 6.73 -48.61
N THR A 22 -93.67 5.93 -47.64
CA THR A 22 -94.37 4.69 -47.23
C THR A 22 -94.92 4.69 -45.81
N VAL A 23 -94.34 5.47 -44.89
CA VAL A 23 -94.72 5.46 -43.48
C VAL A 23 -95.54 6.71 -43.16
N ARG A 24 -96.85 6.51 -42.96
CA ARG A 24 -97.85 7.57 -42.73
C ARG A 24 -98.58 7.39 -41.41
N ASP A 25 -98.94 8.49 -40.77
CA ASP A 25 -99.83 8.48 -39.61
C ASP A 25 -101.31 8.41 -40.03
N LYS A 26 -102.24 8.47 -39.05
CA LYS A 26 -103.69 8.40 -39.33
C LYS A 26 -104.22 9.60 -40.13
N VAL A 27 -103.45 10.67 -40.25
CA VAL A 27 -103.81 11.95 -40.89
C VAL A 27 -102.95 12.19 -42.14
N ASP A 28 -102.29 11.14 -42.65
CA ASP A 28 -101.44 11.14 -43.84
C ASP A 28 -100.16 12.02 -43.74
N ASN A 29 -99.69 12.32 -42.53
CA ASN A 29 -98.36 12.93 -42.34
C ASN A 29 -97.28 11.86 -42.27
N ILE A 30 -96.02 12.23 -42.55
CA ILE A 30 -94.87 11.34 -42.38
C ILE A 30 -94.76 10.97 -40.90
N ALA A 31 -94.90 9.68 -40.57
CA ALA A 31 -94.80 9.25 -39.18
C ALA A 31 -93.32 9.17 -38.75
N GLU A 32 -93.01 9.62 -37.55
CA GLU A 32 -91.67 9.54 -36.97
C GLU A 32 -91.64 8.60 -35.75
N PHE A 33 -90.45 8.15 -35.38
CA PHE A 33 -90.24 7.39 -34.17
C PHE A 33 -90.59 8.21 -32.92
N LYS A 34 -91.23 7.56 -31.96
CA LYS A 34 -91.52 8.07 -30.61
C LYS A 34 -90.60 7.39 -29.59
N ASP A 35 -90.76 7.69 -28.30
CA ASP A 35 -90.02 7.03 -27.22
C ASP A 35 -90.24 5.52 -27.20
N ILE A 36 -91.45 5.07 -27.55
CA ILE A 36 -91.82 3.66 -27.68
C ILE A 36 -92.44 3.43 -29.05
N ASN A 37 -91.87 2.48 -29.80
CA ASN A 37 -92.33 2.11 -31.15
C ASN A 37 -92.62 0.61 -31.20
N ILE A 38 -93.84 0.24 -31.61
CA ILE A 38 -94.24 -1.16 -31.78
C ILE A 38 -94.36 -1.43 -33.28
N ILE A 39 -93.44 -2.21 -33.83
CA ILE A 39 -93.42 -2.61 -35.25
C ILE A 39 -93.80 -4.08 -35.36
N TYR A 40 -94.95 -4.36 -35.95
CA TYR A 40 -95.47 -5.72 -36.12
C TYR A 40 -95.84 -5.99 -37.59
N GLY A 41 -95.96 -7.26 -37.94
CA GLY A 41 -96.24 -7.68 -39.31
C GLY A 41 -96.14 -9.20 -39.45
N ARG A 42 -96.55 -9.73 -40.60
CA ARG A 42 -96.47 -11.17 -40.90
C ARG A 42 -95.03 -11.71 -40.86
N ASN A 43 -94.88 -13.03 -40.80
CA ASN A 43 -93.56 -13.64 -41.01
C ASN A 43 -92.99 -13.18 -42.37
N TYR A 44 -91.67 -13.03 -42.44
CA TYR A 44 -90.95 -12.51 -43.61
C TYR A 44 -91.18 -11.02 -43.95
N SER A 45 -91.93 -10.26 -43.13
CA SER A 45 -92.15 -8.83 -43.33
C SER A 45 -90.94 -7.91 -43.04
N GLY A 46 -89.74 -8.46 -42.84
CA GLY A 46 -88.52 -7.67 -42.59
C GLY A 46 -88.26 -7.22 -41.16
N LYS A 47 -89.07 -7.60 -40.16
CA LYS A 47 -88.87 -7.21 -38.73
C LYS A 47 -87.47 -7.55 -38.20
N THR A 48 -86.99 -8.77 -38.45
CA THR A 48 -85.66 -9.21 -38.03
C THR A 48 -84.55 -8.50 -38.81
N THR A 49 -84.79 -8.15 -40.07
CA THR A 49 -83.84 -7.36 -40.87
C THR A 49 -83.68 -5.96 -40.28
N LEU A 50 -84.78 -5.35 -39.85
CA LEU A 50 -84.77 -4.06 -39.17
C LEU A 50 -83.96 -4.12 -37.87
N SER A 51 -84.17 -5.13 -37.02
CA SER A 51 -83.40 -5.25 -35.78
C SER A 51 -81.91 -5.48 -36.05
N ARG A 52 -81.56 -6.24 -37.10
CA ARG A 52 -80.15 -6.41 -37.53
C ARG A 52 -79.52 -5.11 -38.02
N MET A 53 -80.29 -4.20 -38.59
CA MET A 53 -79.80 -2.87 -38.97
C MET A 53 -79.33 -2.07 -37.77
N PHE A 54 -80.15 -1.98 -36.72
CA PHE A 54 -79.76 -1.33 -35.46
C PHE A 54 -78.60 -2.05 -34.79
N ARG A 55 -78.52 -3.38 -34.94
CA ARG A 55 -77.42 -4.17 -34.41
C ARG A 55 -76.08 -3.90 -35.09
N SER A 56 -76.10 -3.51 -36.37
CA SER A 56 -74.90 -3.03 -37.05
C SER A 56 -74.38 -1.72 -36.48
N LEU A 57 -75.27 -0.85 -35.99
CA LEU A 57 -74.90 0.37 -35.27
C LEU A 57 -74.34 0.03 -33.87
N GLU A 58 -74.97 -0.90 -33.13
CA GLU A 58 -74.46 -1.37 -31.83
C GLU A 58 -73.03 -1.94 -31.92
N LYS A 59 -72.75 -2.75 -32.95
CA LYS A 59 -71.43 -3.40 -33.11
C LYS A 59 -70.39 -2.57 -33.84
N GLY A 60 -70.79 -1.43 -34.42
CA GLY A 60 -69.93 -0.65 -35.31
C GLY A 60 -69.50 -1.38 -36.60
N LYS A 61 -70.21 -2.43 -37.01
CA LYS A 61 -69.87 -3.27 -38.17
C LYS A 61 -71.13 -3.69 -38.94
N LEU A 62 -71.05 -3.66 -40.28
CA LEU A 62 -72.11 -4.15 -41.13
C LEU A 62 -72.32 -5.66 -40.98
N ASN A 63 -73.54 -6.13 -41.20
CA ASN A 63 -73.88 -7.54 -41.12
C ASN A 63 -73.23 -8.30 -42.29
N GLU A 64 -72.42 -9.32 -41.99
CA GLU A 64 -71.69 -10.13 -42.97
C GLU A 64 -72.59 -10.78 -44.02
N LYS A 65 -73.86 -11.06 -43.68
CA LYS A 65 -74.83 -11.66 -44.61
C LYS A 65 -75.27 -10.71 -45.73
N TYR A 66 -75.06 -9.41 -45.56
CA TYR A 66 -75.55 -8.38 -46.47
C TYR A 66 -74.48 -7.29 -46.72
N PRO A 67 -73.36 -7.65 -47.37
CA PRO A 67 -72.24 -6.73 -47.57
C PRO A 67 -72.57 -5.54 -48.50
N LYS A 68 -73.62 -5.65 -49.31
CA LYS A 68 -74.09 -4.61 -50.24
C LYS A 68 -75.24 -3.76 -49.67
N ALA A 69 -75.63 -3.98 -48.41
CA ALA A 69 -76.73 -3.25 -47.80
C ALA A 69 -76.37 -1.77 -47.64
N THR A 70 -77.30 -0.89 -48.03
CA THR A 70 -77.20 0.54 -47.77
C THR A 70 -78.42 1.02 -47.02
N PHE A 71 -78.22 1.87 -46.03
CA PHE A 71 -79.29 2.47 -45.27
C PHE A 71 -78.86 3.85 -44.74
N GLU A 72 -79.84 4.70 -44.49
CA GLU A 72 -79.64 6.04 -43.93
C GLU A 72 -80.70 6.33 -42.86
N PHE A 73 -80.27 6.92 -41.76
CA PHE A 73 -81.13 7.30 -40.65
C PHE A 73 -81.37 8.82 -40.61
N GLY A 74 -82.58 9.20 -40.20
CA GLY A 74 -82.88 10.53 -39.70
C GLY A 74 -82.70 10.55 -38.19
N HIS A 75 -82.05 11.59 -37.67
CA HIS A 75 -81.81 11.76 -36.24
C HIS A 75 -81.71 13.24 -35.90
N THR A 76 -81.65 13.56 -34.60
CA THR A 76 -81.65 14.94 -34.10
C THR A 76 -80.33 15.70 -34.27
N GLY A 77 -79.23 15.02 -34.63
CA GLY A 77 -77.95 15.65 -34.92
C GLY A 77 -77.85 16.19 -36.34
N THR A 78 -76.81 16.97 -36.61
CA THR A 78 -76.57 17.63 -37.90
C THR A 78 -75.76 16.77 -38.88
N ASP A 79 -75.11 15.72 -38.38
CA ASP A 79 -74.30 14.78 -39.13
C ASP A 79 -75.15 13.74 -39.87
N ARG A 80 -74.60 13.25 -40.98
CA ARG A 80 -75.22 12.17 -41.75
C ARG A 80 -74.89 10.83 -41.08
N MET A 81 -75.91 10.02 -40.85
CA MET A 81 -75.74 8.68 -40.31
C MET A 81 -76.19 7.64 -41.34
N CYS A 82 -75.23 6.99 -41.99
CA CYS A 82 -75.50 5.95 -42.96
C CYS A 82 -74.70 4.66 -42.69
N HIS A 83 -74.90 3.64 -43.53
CA HIS A 83 -74.20 2.35 -43.46
C HIS A 83 -72.66 2.43 -43.38
N LEU A 84 -72.03 3.52 -43.88
CA LEU A 84 -70.59 3.74 -43.78
C LEU A 84 -70.14 4.24 -42.40
N ASP A 85 -71.04 4.91 -41.68
CA ASP A 85 -70.75 5.59 -40.42
C ASP A 85 -71.07 4.72 -39.20
N VAL A 86 -71.43 3.44 -39.42
CA VAL A 86 -71.83 2.52 -38.35
C VAL A 86 -70.80 2.43 -37.22
N ALA A 87 -69.51 2.48 -37.54
CA ALA A 87 -68.41 2.44 -36.57
C ALA A 87 -68.29 3.71 -35.70
N ASN A 88 -68.82 4.83 -36.18
CA ASN A 88 -68.73 6.14 -35.55
C ASN A 88 -70.07 6.60 -34.97
N CYS A 89 -71.00 5.68 -34.73
CA CYS A 89 -72.31 5.99 -34.17
C CYS A 89 -72.16 6.57 -32.75
N SER A 90 -72.59 7.82 -32.56
CA SER A 90 -72.51 8.54 -31.28
C SER A 90 -73.61 8.18 -30.28
N TYR A 91 -74.47 7.22 -30.62
CA TYR A 91 -75.61 6.81 -29.79
C TYR A 91 -75.36 5.46 -29.14
N ASP A 92 -75.69 5.36 -27.85
CA ASP A 92 -75.72 4.09 -27.13
C ASP A 92 -76.92 3.25 -27.57
N ILE A 93 -76.66 2.24 -28.40
CA ILE A 93 -77.69 1.35 -28.96
C ILE A 93 -77.47 -0.05 -28.40
N ARG A 94 -78.55 -0.66 -27.89
CA ARG A 94 -78.57 -2.06 -27.43
C ARG A 94 -79.63 -2.82 -28.21
N VAL A 95 -79.25 -3.93 -28.83
CA VAL A 95 -80.20 -4.74 -29.61
C VAL A 95 -80.31 -6.17 -29.08
N TYR A 96 -81.46 -6.44 -28.48
CA TYR A 96 -81.83 -7.81 -28.11
C TYR A 96 -82.57 -8.48 -29.27
N ASN A 97 -81.87 -9.31 -30.04
CA ASN A 97 -82.45 -10.09 -31.14
C ASN A 97 -81.94 -11.55 -31.15
N ARG A 98 -82.42 -12.36 -32.10
CA ARG A 98 -82.01 -13.76 -32.23
C ARG A 98 -80.50 -13.93 -32.37
N ASP A 99 -79.83 -13.04 -33.10
CA ASP A 99 -78.38 -13.16 -33.25
C ASP A 99 -77.56 -12.63 -32.07
N TYR A 100 -78.15 -11.82 -31.17
CA TYR A 100 -77.60 -11.57 -29.83
C TYR A 100 -77.67 -12.85 -28.97
N ILE A 101 -78.82 -13.54 -28.99
CA ILE A 101 -79.01 -14.80 -28.26
C ILE A 101 -78.05 -15.88 -28.80
N SER A 102 -77.92 -16.02 -30.12
CA SER A 102 -77.02 -17.03 -30.69
C SER A 102 -75.53 -16.75 -30.47
N GLU A 103 -75.14 -15.52 -30.17
CA GLU A 103 -73.74 -15.19 -29.88
C GLU A 103 -73.43 -15.29 -28.39
N ASN A 104 -74.33 -14.77 -27.54
CA ASN A 104 -74.07 -14.61 -26.11
C ASN A 104 -74.76 -15.67 -25.23
N LEU A 105 -75.75 -16.41 -25.76
CA LEU A 105 -76.59 -17.37 -25.03
C LEU A 105 -76.70 -18.71 -25.78
N LYS A 106 -75.60 -19.17 -26.41
CA LYS A 106 -75.52 -20.45 -27.14
C LYS A 106 -75.99 -21.67 -26.32
N LEU A 107 -75.91 -21.57 -24.99
CA LEU A 107 -76.30 -22.60 -24.03
C LEU A 107 -77.80 -22.98 -24.05
N LEU A 108 -78.68 -22.12 -24.60
CA LEU A 108 -80.11 -22.40 -24.71
C LEU A 108 -80.52 -23.12 -26.01
N ILE A 109 -79.56 -23.35 -26.93
CA ILE A 109 -79.83 -23.81 -28.31
C ILE A 109 -79.06 -25.10 -28.66
N ASP A 110 -77.83 -25.31 -28.16
CA ASP A 110 -77.03 -26.52 -28.41
C ASP A 110 -76.53 -27.14 -27.09
N GLU A 111 -76.67 -28.47 -26.93
CA GLU A 111 -76.20 -29.23 -25.74
C GLU A 111 -74.66 -29.32 -25.63
N ASP A 112 -73.91 -29.04 -26.71
CA ASP A 112 -72.44 -29.17 -26.79
C ASP A 112 -71.70 -27.84 -27.09
N GLY A 113 -72.35 -26.69 -26.96
CA GLY A 113 -71.77 -25.39 -27.30
C GLY A 113 -70.77 -24.85 -26.27
N THR A 114 -69.48 -24.76 -26.61
CA THR A 114 -68.45 -24.13 -25.78
C THR A 114 -68.73 -22.64 -25.52
N ILE A 115 -68.56 -22.25 -24.25
CA ILE A 115 -68.77 -20.92 -23.66
C ILE A 115 -67.96 -19.84 -24.40
N GLN A 116 -68.60 -18.74 -24.82
CA GLN A 116 -67.93 -17.43 -24.69
C GLN A 116 -68.35 -16.89 -23.32
N PRO A 117 -67.41 -16.72 -22.38
CA PRO A 117 -67.74 -16.32 -21.03
C PRO A 117 -68.48 -15.00 -21.08
N PHE A 118 -69.46 -14.81 -20.20
CA PHE A 118 -69.95 -13.48 -19.87
C PHE A 118 -68.72 -12.57 -19.71
N ALA A 119 -68.51 -11.67 -20.66
CA ALA A 119 -67.29 -10.89 -20.80
C ALA A 119 -67.19 -9.84 -19.69
N ILE A 120 -66.84 -10.30 -18.50
CA ILE A 120 -66.20 -9.54 -17.44
C ILE A 120 -64.99 -10.40 -17.05
N LEU A 121 -63.81 -10.04 -17.57
CA LEU A 121 -62.47 -10.58 -17.21
C LEU A 121 -62.18 -12.04 -17.65
N GLY A 122 -61.56 -12.28 -18.82
CA GLY A 122 -61.20 -13.65 -19.22
C GLY A 122 -60.02 -13.79 -20.19
N GLU A 123 -60.03 -13.12 -21.35
CA GLU A 123 -58.97 -13.31 -22.36
C GLU A 123 -57.59 -12.84 -21.87
N SER A 124 -57.51 -11.66 -21.24
CA SER A 124 -56.27 -11.18 -20.63
C SER A 124 -55.76 -12.10 -19.52
N ASN A 125 -56.66 -12.72 -18.74
CA ASN A 125 -56.25 -13.56 -17.61
C ASN A 125 -55.63 -14.88 -18.06
N VAL A 126 -56.12 -15.49 -19.15
CA VAL A 126 -55.54 -16.74 -19.67
C VAL A 126 -54.14 -16.54 -20.25
N GLU A 127 -53.92 -15.44 -20.96
CA GLU A 127 -52.59 -15.08 -21.47
C GLU A 127 -51.63 -14.75 -20.33
N ILE A 128 -52.09 -14.00 -19.33
CA ILE A 128 -51.32 -13.67 -18.13
C ILE A 128 -50.97 -14.93 -17.32
N GLU A 129 -51.91 -15.87 -17.13
CA GLU A 129 -51.65 -17.13 -16.43
C GLU A 129 -50.58 -17.98 -17.14
N LYS A 130 -50.60 -18.04 -18.47
CA LYS A 130 -49.55 -18.71 -19.24
C LYS A 130 -48.19 -18.04 -19.06
N GLU A 131 -48.13 -16.72 -19.12
CA GLU A 131 -46.88 -15.98 -18.87
C GLU A 131 -46.36 -16.20 -17.45
N ILE A 132 -47.25 -16.22 -16.44
CA ILE A 132 -46.89 -16.50 -15.05
C ILE A 132 -46.29 -17.90 -14.95
N ALA A 133 -46.95 -18.92 -15.49
CA ALA A 133 -46.47 -20.30 -15.46
C ALA A 133 -45.09 -20.46 -16.14
N GLU A 134 -44.86 -19.79 -17.27
CA GLU A 134 -43.56 -19.80 -17.94
C GLU A 134 -42.47 -19.11 -17.10
N LYS A 135 -42.79 -17.98 -16.47
CA LYS A 135 -41.85 -17.25 -15.59
C LYS A 135 -41.56 -18.05 -14.32
N GLU A 136 -42.55 -18.71 -13.74
CA GLU A 136 -42.37 -19.60 -12.58
C GLU A 136 -41.49 -20.79 -12.93
N LYS A 137 -41.68 -21.41 -14.10
CA LYS A 137 -40.80 -22.50 -14.57
C LYS A 137 -39.36 -22.04 -14.79
N LYS A 138 -39.16 -20.83 -15.33
CA LYS A 138 -37.82 -20.24 -15.50
C LYS A 138 -37.16 -19.89 -14.15
N LEU A 139 -37.93 -19.33 -13.22
CA LEU A 139 -37.48 -19.08 -11.84
C LEU A 139 -37.09 -20.39 -11.15
N GLY A 140 -37.89 -21.44 -11.37
CA GLY A 140 -37.72 -22.75 -10.76
C GLY A 140 -37.77 -22.69 -9.24
N SER A 141 -37.15 -23.68 -8.60
CA SER A 141 -37.16 -23.84 -7.15
C SER A 141 -35.78 -24.25 -6.63
N GLU A 142 -35.42 -23.72 -5.46
CA GLU A 142 -34.21 -24.13 -4.75
C GLU A 142 -34.32 -25.55 -4.18
N THR A 143 -35.53 -25.99 -3.77
CA THR A 143 -35.76 -27.33 -3.21
C THR A 143 -35.63 -28.40 -4.29
N ASP A 144 -36.19 -28.12 -5.46
CA ASP A 144 -36.23 -29.06 -6.59
C ASP A 144 -34.99 -28.96 -7.47
N LYS A 145 -34.05 -28.05 -7.11
CA LYS A 145 -32.78 -27.82 -7.80
C LYS A 145 -32.95 -27.45 -9.27
N THR A 146 -33.92 -26.60 -9.59
CA THR A 146 -34.24 -26.19 -10.95
C THR A 146 -34.30 -24.68 -11.11
N GLY A 147 -34.01 -24.20 -12.32
CA GLY A 147 -34.17 -22.80 -12.72
C GLY A 147 -33.20 -21.82 -12.06
N LEU A 148 -33.49 -20.54 -12.26
CA LEU A 148 -32.61 -19.42 -11.88
C LEU A 148 -32.38 -19.31 -10.36
N LYS A 149 -33.36 -19.68 -9.53
CA LYS A 149 -33.21 -19.64 -8.07
C LYS A 149 -32.14 -20.61 -7.58
N PHE A 150 -32.11 -21.83 -8.12
CA PHE A 150 -31.08 -22.81 -7.77
C PHE A 150 -29.69 -22.38 -8.26
N GLU A 151 -29.60 -21.82 -9.48
CA GLU A 151 -28.34 -21.27 -10.00
C GLU A 151 -27.80 -20.12 -9.14
N LEU A 152 -28.69 -19.22 -8.68
CA LEU A 152 -28.33 -18.13 -7.79
C LEU A 152 -27.76 -18.66 -6.46
N LYS A 153 -28.44 -19.66 -5.87
CA LYS A 153 -27.96 -20.32 -4.65
C LYS A 153 -26.58 -20.93 -4.85
N ASN A 154 -26.36 -21.69 -5.92
CA ASN A 154 -25.04 -22.30 -6.19
C ASN A 154 -23.95 -21.22 -6.33
N LYS A 155 -24.23 -20.13 -7.04
CA LYS A 155 -23.27 -19.02 -7.16
C LYS A 155 -23.02 -18.32 -5.83
N ALA A 156 -24.03 -18.18 -4.99
CA ALA A 156 -23.89 -17.62 -3.65
C ALA A 156 -23.04 -18.53 -2.75
N ASP A 157 -23.29 -19.83 -2.75
CA ASP A 157 -22.54 -20.82 -2.00
C ASP A 157 -21.07 -20.89 -2.46
N ASP A 158 -20.83 -20.87 -3.78
CA ASP A 158 -19.49 -20.80 -4.36
C ASP A 158 -18.77 -19.51 -3.97
N TYR A 159 -19.45 -18.37 -4.00
CA TYR A 159 -18.91 -17.10 -3.57
C TYR A 159 -18.50 -17.14 -2.08
N VAL A 160 -19.38 -17.64 -1.20
CA VAL A 160 -19.10 -17.78 0.23
C VAL A 160 -17.89 -18.68 0.44
N LYS A 161 -17.83 -19.82 -0.26
CA LYS A 161 -16.68 -20.73 -0.19
C LYS A 161 -15.39 -20.07 -0.64
N LYS A 162 -15.38 -19.41 -1.79
CA LYS A 162 -14.20 -18.71 -2.33
C LYS A 162 -13.76 -17.55 -1.45
N LYS A 163 -14.71 -16.82 -0.87
CA LYS A 163 -14.44 -15.75 0.09
C LYS A 163 -13.77 -16.32 1.35
N SER A 164 -14.30 -17.41 1.91
CA SER A 164 -13.72 -18.07 3.08
C SER A 164 -12.30 -18.62 2.80
N GLU A 165 -12.10 -19.25 1.63
CA GLU A 165 -10.77 -19.70 1.18
C GLU A 165 -9.77 -18.54 1.10
N LYS A 166 -10.19 -17.40 0.53
CA LYS A 166 -9.37 -16.19 0.44
C LYS A 166 -9.03 -15.63 1.83
N GLU A 167 -10.03 -15.46 2.71
CA GLU A 167 -9.83 -14.92 4.06
C GLU A 167 -8.92 -15.83 4.90
N SER A 168 -9.04 -17.15 4.74
CA SER A 168 -8.15 -18.12 5.38
C SER A 168 -6.72 -18.01 4.87
N ALA A 169 -6.52 -17.89 3.56
CA ALA A 169 -5.20 -17.72 2.96
C ALA A 169 -4.55 -16.39 3.36
N GLU A 170 -5.31 -15.29 3.37
CA GLU A 170 -4.85 -13.98 3.85
C GLU A 170 -4.47 -14.02 5.32
N SER A 171 -5.29 -14.66 6.16
CA SER A 171 -5.01 -14.84 7.60
C SER A 171 -3.76 -15.68 7.83
N ALA A 172 -3.57 -16.77 7.07
CA ALA A 172 -2.38 -17.61 7.15
C ALA A 172 -1.12 -16.86 6.72
N HIS A 173 -1.21 -16.06 5.65
CA HIS A 173 -0.12 -15.22 5.16
C HIS A 173 0.24 -14.13 6.19
N ASP A 174 -0.75 -13.42 6.72
CA ASP A 174 -0.55 -12.42 7.77
C ASP A 174 -0.01 -13.04 9.05
N GLY A 175 -0.41 -14.27 9.38
CA GLY A 175 0.17 -15.07 10.45
C GLY A 175 1.67 -15.29 10.24
N LYS A 176 2.10 -15.72 9.05
CA LYS A 176 3.53 -15.88 8.73
C LYS A 176 4.31 -14.58 8.86
N LEU A 177 3.75 -13.48 8.35
CA LEU A 177 4.38 -12.15 8.47
C LEU A 177 4.49 -11.70 9.93
N ARG A 178 3.44 -11.88 10.74
CA ARG A 178 3.46 -11.59 12.18
C ARG A 178 4.52 -12.40 12.90
N THR A 179 4.59 -13.70 12.63
CA THR A 179 5.59 -14.59 13.21
C THR A 179 6.99 -14.14 12.83
N LYS A 180 7.25 -13.83 11.56
CA LYS A 180 8.57 -13.36 11.10
C LYS A 180 8.95 -12.02 11.73
N ALA A 181 8.03 -11.06 11.77
CA ALA A 181 8.24 -9.76 12.38
C ALA A 181 8.55 -9.89 13.88
N ASN A 182 7.72 -10.63 14.62
CA ASN A 182 7.83 -10.74 16.08
C ASN A 182 8.96 -11.66 16.55
N GLN A 183 9.19 -12.79 15.89
CA GLN A 183 10.11 -13.83 16.37
C GLN A 183 11.50 -13.79 15.71
N SER A 184 11.65 -13.18 14.53
CA SER A 184 12.94 -13.12 13.83
C SER A 184 13.53 -11.72 13.76
N ILE A 185 12.72 -10.68 13.52
CA ILE A 185 13.24 -9.32 13.28
C ILE A 185 13.28 -8.54 14.59
N LYS A 186 12.14 -8.46 15.30
CA LYS A 186 12.00 -7.73 16.56
C LYS A 186 12.93 -8.25 17.67
N THR A 187 13.21 -9.55 17.67
CA THR A 187 14.12 -10.20 18.63
C THR A 187 15.59 -10.11 18.24
N ASN A 188 15.90 -9.65 17.02
CA ASN A 188 17.28 -9.58 16.55
C ASN A 188 17.99 -8.35 17.12
N PRO A 189 19.05 -8.54 17.92
CA PRO A 189 19.78 -7.42 18.53
C PRO A 189 20.39 -6.45 17.50
N ILE A 190 20.71 -6.94 16.30
CA ILE A 190 21.35 -6.15 15.24
C ILE A 190 20.40 -5.09 14.68
N TYR A 191 19.11 -5.40 14.56
CA TYR A 191 18.13 -4.47 14.00
C TYR A 191 17.57 -3.49 15.04
N ASN A 192 17.60 -3.88 16.32
CA ASN A 192 17.24 -3.05 17.47
C ASN A 192 15.89 -2.29 17.37
N ASP A 193 14.93 -2.80 16.59
CA ASP A 193 13.58 -2.24 16.48
C ASP A 193 12.58 -3.08 17.29
N VAL A 194 12.46 -2.74 18.57
CA VAL A 194 11.53 -3.39 19.52
C VAL A 194 10.05 -3.20 19.13
N ASN A 195 9.73 -2.26 18.25
CA ASN A 195 8.38 -1.96 17.78
C ASN A 195 8.16 -2.44 16.33
N TYR A 196 8.94 -3.43 15.89
CA TYR A 196 8.77 -4.01 14.56
C TYR A 196 7.52 -4.90 14.50
N THR A 197 6.50 -4.44 13.77
CA THR A 197 5.18 -5.08 13.67
C THR A 197 4.87 -5.52 12.23
N ILE A 198 3.74 -6.21 12.03
CA ILE A 198 3.27 -6.65 10.71
C ILE A 198 3.14 -5.49 9.70
N ASN A 199 2.80 -4.28 10.15
CA ASN A 199 2.68 -3.14 9.25
C ASN A 199 4.04 -2.70 8.69
N LYS A 200 5.11 -2.78 9.50
CA LYS A 200 6.46 -2.44 9.06
C LYS A 200 6.98 -3.45 8.05
N ILE A 201 6.82 -4.76 8.29
CA ILE A 201 7.26 -5.77 7.33
C ILE A 201 6.52 -5.69 6.00
N LYS A 202 5.21 -5.36 6.01
CA LYS A 202 4.46 -5.12 4.77
C LYS A 202 5.00 -3.90 4.01
N ALA A 203 5.27 -2.80 4.71
CA ALA A 203 5.85 -1.59 4.11
C ALA A 203 7.26 -1.85 3.55
N ASP A 204 8.10 -2.62 4.25
CA ASP A 204 9.44 -2.99 3.78
C ASP A 204 9.37 -3.86 2.52
N ILE A 205 8.47 -4.85 2.48
CA ILE A 205 8.24 -5.68 1.29
C ILE A 205 7.81 -4.80 0.10
N GLU A 206 6.85 -3.89 0.29
CA GLU A 206 6.43 -2.97 -0.77
C GLU A 206 7.58 -2.09 -1.27
N LYS A 207 8.42 -1.60 -0.35
CA LYS A 207 9.60 -0.80 -0.68
C LYS A 207 10.62 -1.62 -1.47
N ILE A 208 10.90 -2.85 -1.06
CA ILE A 208 11.83 -3.75 -1.78
C ILE A 208 11.33 -4.01 -3.20
N VAL A 209 10.03 -4.29 -3.37
CA VAL A 209 9.42 -4.54 -4.69
C VAL A 209 9.50 -3.32 -5.59
N LYS A 210 9.25 -2.11 -5.05
CA LYS A 210 9.32 -0.86 -5.82
C LYS A 210 10.74 -0.44 -6.17
N SER A 211 11.66 -0.59 -5.22
CA SER A 211 13.02 -0.01 -5.32
C SER A 211 14.06 -0.97 -5.89
N LYS A 212 13.73 -2.25 -6.12
CA LYS A 212 14.68 -3.31 -6.56
C LYS A 212 16.00 -3.23 -5.81
N ILE A 213 15.93 -3.36 -4.48
CA ILE A 213 17.11 -3.29 -3.62
C ILE A 213 18.05 -4.46 -3.96
N GLU A 214 19.32 -4.15 -4.23
CA GLU A 214 20.37 -5.16 -4.38
C GLU A 214 20.70 -5.77 -3.01
N LEU A 215 20.71 -7.09 -2.95
CA LEU A 215 21.08 -7.81 -1.73
C LEU A 215 22.58 -7.69 -1.51
N LEU A 216 22.97 -7.31 -0.29
CA LEU A 216 24.37 -7.35 0.13
C LEU A 216 24.88 -8.79 0.13
N ASN A 217 26.12 -9.00 -0.31
CA ASN A 217 26.78 -10.29 -0.19
C ASN A 217 27.15 -10.58 1.28
N GLU A 218 27.53 -11.82 1.59
CA GLU A 218 27.83 -12.23 2.97
C GLU A 218 29.05 -11.49 3.54
N GLU A 219 30.06 -11.20 2.72
CA GLU A 219 31.27 -10.47 3.13
C GLU A 219 30.96 -9.03 3.56
N ASP A 220 30.14 -8.33 2.77
CA ASP A 220 29.68 -6.97 3.05
C ASP A 220 28.86 -6.94 4.33
N VAL A 221 27.95 -7.90 4.52
CA VAL A 221 27.14 -8.00 5.75
C VAL A 221 28.03 -8.17 6.98
N GLU A 222 29.03 -9.07 6.92
CA GLU A 222 29.94 -9.30 8.04
C GLU A 222 30.81 -8.07 8.33
N SER A 223 31.30 -7.39 7.29
CA SER A 223 32.08 -6.14 7.45
C SER A 223 31.28 -5.05 8.16
N LYS A 224 30.00 -4.87 7.79
CA LYS A 224 29.11 -3.88 8.40
C LYS A 224 28.71 -4.27 9.83
N LYS A 225 28.52 -5.56 10.11
CA LYS A 225 28.27 -6.04 11.49
C LYS A 225 29.45 -5.76 12.43
N LYS A 226 30.69 -5.87 11.96
CA LYS A 226 31.88 -5.54 12.77
C LYS A 226 31.90 -4.07 13.20
N LEU A 227 31.40 -3.16 12.36
CA LEU A 227 31.29 -1.73 12.71
C LEU A 227 30.31 -1.45 13.86
N LEU A 228 29.32 -2.34 14.05
CA LEU A 228 28.33 -2.22 15.12
C LEU A 228 28.82 -2.80 16.46
N LYS A 229 29.96 -3.49 16.49
CA LYS A 229 30.51 -4.05 17.73
C LYS A 229 31.25 -2.96 18.51
N GLU A 230 30.69 -2.60 19.65
CA GLU A 230 31.40 -1.84 20.68
C GLU A 230 32.31 -2.80 21.45
N GLU A 231 33.52 -3.02 20.94
CA GLU A 231 34.56 -3.74 21.67
C GLU A 231 35.32 -2.75 22.57
N SER A 232 35.34 -3.03 23.88
CA SER A 232 36.18 -2.30 24.82
C SER A 232 37.62 -2.44 24.38
N LYS A 233 38.22 -1.34 23.92
CA LYS A 233 39.65 -1.31 23.65
C LYS A 233 40.41 -1.43 24.97
N ASP A 234 41.60 -2.01 24.91
CA ASP A 234 42.47 -2.09 26.08
C ASP A 234 42.72 -0.70 26.67
N ASN A 235 42.74 -0.62 28.00
CA ASN A 235 43.08 0.61 28.70
C ASN A 235 44.46 1.06 28.25
N VAL A 236 44.57 2.34 27.86
CA VAL A 236 45.86 2.93 27.52
C VAL A 236 46.75 2.89 28.76
N LEU A 237 47.95 2.30 28.62
CA LEU A 237 48.91 2.23 29.72
C LEU A 237 49.26 3.64 30.20
N PRO A 238 49.32 3.88 31.53
CA PRO A 238 49.71 5.17 32.06
C PRO A 238 51.14 5.52 31.62
N ILE A 239 51.36 6.77 31.23
CA ILE A 239 52.66 7.28 30.80
C ILE A 239 53.65 7.12 31.97
N PRO A 240 54.80 6.45 31.78
CA PRO A 240 55.79 6.28 32.84
C PRO A 240 56.30 7.66 33.30
N LYS A 241 56.20 7.93 34.61
CA LYS A 241 56.73 9.16 35.20
C LYS A 241 58.25 9.10 35.24
N TYR A 242 58.91 10.07 34.61
CA TYR A 242 60.35 10.29 34.75
C TYR A 242 60.63 10.94 36.10
N ASN A 243 61.34 10.24 36.99
CA ASN A 243 61.78 10.81 38.26
C ASN A 243 63.20 11.38 38.07
N ALA A 244 63.31 12.69 38.00
CA ALA A 244 64.56 13.35 37.64
C ALA A 244 65.50 13.52 38.84
N SER A 245 66.78 13.21 38.66
CA SER A 245 67.83 13.37 39.67
C SER A 245 68.55 14.73 39.62
N PHE A 246 67.99 15.72 38.91
CA PHE A 246 68.69 17.00 38.66
C PHE A 246 69.08 17.74 39.93
N SER A 247 68.20 17.75 40.95
CA SER A 247 68.46 18.47 42.20
C SER A 247 69.63 17.86 42.99
N SER A 248 69.71 16.53 43.06
CA SER A 248 70.78 15.85 43.78
C SER A 248 72.12 15.93 43.02
N LEU A 249 72.07 15.89 41.69
CA LEU A 249 73.24 16.12 40.87
C LEU A 249 73.75 17.57 41.01
N TYR A 250 72.86 18.56 40.99
CA TYR A 250 73.24 19.96 41.18
C TYR A 250 73.95 20.19 42.52
N GLN A 251 73.40 19.68 43.63
CA GLN A 251 74.01 19.83 44.96
C GLN A 251 75.39 19.17 45.05
N LYS A 252 75.57 18.00 44.44
CA LYS A 252 76.86 17.32 44.40
C LYS A 252 77.89 18.09 43.57
N ALA A 253 77.50 18.62 42.42
CA ALA A 253 78.37 19.45 41.59
C ALA A 253 78.79 20.73 42.33
N GLU A 254 77.84 21.40 42.98
CA GLU A 254 78.11 22.61 43.76
C GLU A 254 79.10 22.37 44.90
N GLN A 255 78.95 21.24 45.62
CA GLN A 255 79.88 20.86 46.67
C GLN A 255 81.30 20.63 46.11
N LEU A 256 81.45 19.82 45.06
CA LEU A 256 82.75 19.53 44.45
C LEU A 256 83.42 20.78 43.88
N LEU A 257 82.66 21.71 43.30
CA LEU A 257 83.19 22.97 42.77
C LEU A 257 83.60 23.97 43.86
N SER A 258 83.08 23.80 45.07
CA SER A 258 83.38 24.67 46.22
C SER A 258 84.58 24.20 47.02
N ASP A 259 85.12 23.01 46.74
CA ASP A 259 86.27 22.45 47.43
C ASP A 259 87.56 23.21 47.05
N GLU A 260 88.11 23.99 47.99
CA GLU A 260 89.41 24.63 47.81
C GLU A 260 90.55 23.64 48.08
N ILE A 261 91.31 23.29 47.04
CA ILE A 261 92.54 22.50 47.19
C ILE A 261 93.75 23.42 47.14
N LYS A 262 94.54 23.40 48.21
CA LYS A 262 95.81 24.13 48.28
C LYS A 262 96.95 23.12 48.19
N PRO A 263 97.74 23.11 47.11
CA PRO A 263 98.92 22.25 47.04
C PRO A 263 99.90 22.65 48.14
N THR A 264 100.54 21.64 48.77
CA THR A 264 101.47 21.88 49.89
C THR A 264 102.70 22.65 49.42
N LYS A 265 103.16 22.43 48.18
CA LYS A 265 104.13 23.27 47.47
C LYS A 265 103.84 23.25 45.96
N SER A 266 103.51 24.40 45.39
CA SER A 266 103.19 24.50 43.95
C SER A 266 104.42 24.71 43.07
N ILE A 267 104.42 24.04 41.92
CA ILE A 267 105.34 24.27 40.80
C ILE A 267 104.64 25.24 39.83
N GLN A 268 105.08 26.50 39.82
CA GLN A 268 104.43 27.59 39.06
C GLN A 268 104.36 27.33 37.55
N GLU A 269 105.38 26.67 36.99
CA GLU A 269 105.40 26.32 35.55
C GLU A 269 104.25 25.39 35.17
N LEU A 270 103.92 24.42 36.04
CA LEU A 270 102.80 23.51 35.83
C LEU A 270 101.44 24.18 36.09
N LEU A 271 101.38 25.16 37.00
CA LEU A 271 100.15 25.94 37.20
C LEU A 271 99.82 26.85 36.01
N ASN A 272 100.85 27.38 35.35
CA ASN A 272 100.70 28.31 34.22
C ASN A 272 100.48 27.60 32.87
N ASP A 273 100.81 26.31 32.78
CA ASP A 273 100.61 25.50 31.57
C ASP A 273 99.91 24.17 31.90
N HIS A 274 98.61 24.14 31.63
CA HIS A 274 97.78 22.95 31.84
C HIS A 274 98.23 21.74 31.00
N LEU A 275 98.67 21.96 29.76
CA LEU A 275 99.09 20.86 28.87
C LEU A 275 100.39 20.24 29.39
N LEU A 276 101.32 21.08 29.86
CA LEU A 276 102.55 20.62 30.49
C LEU A 276 102.25 19.87 31.79
N GLN A 277 101.32 20.37 32.60
CA GLN A 277 100.91 19.71 33.84
C GLN A 277 100.30 18.31 33.60
N GLU A 278 99.46 18.16 32.58
CA GLU A 278 98.93 16.84 32.19
C GLU A 278 100.03 15.93 31.66
N TRP A 279 100.93 16.45 30.83
CA TRP A 279 102.06 15.68 30.34
C TRP A 279 102.98 15.19 31.46
N VAL A 280 103.29 16.04 32.45
CA VAL A 280 104.10 15.65 33.62
C VAL A 280 103.38 14.58 34.43
N ARG A 281 102.05 14.70 34.59
CA ARG A 281 101.21 13.72 35.30
C ARG A 281 101.20 12.36 34.62
N ASP A 282 100.96 12.31 33.31
CA ASP A 282 101.07 11.07 32.53
C ASP A 282 102.50 10.51 32.62
N GLY A 283 103.49 11.41 32.60
CA GLY A 283 104.89 11.10 32.83
C GLY A 283 105.13 10.39 34.16
N ILE A 284 104.46 10.78 35.25
CA ILE A 284 104.56 10.14 36.57
C ILE A 284 104.15 8.68 36.47
N GLU A 285 103.01 8.37 35.88
CA GLU A 285 102.52 6.98 35.77
C GLU A 285 103.47 6.06 34.99
N HIS A 286 104.16 6.62 34.00
CA HIS A 286 105.10 5.86 33.16
C HIS A 286 106.49 5.66 33.79
N HIS A 287 106.86 6.45 34.81
CA HIS A 287 108.21 6.46 35.37
C HIS A 287 108.29 6.10 36.85
N LYS A 288 107.35 6.58 37.69
CA LYS A 288 107.37 6.37 39.14
C LYS A 288 107.35 4.87 39.45
N ASN A 289 108.33 4.41 40.24
CA ASN A 289 108.54 2.99 40.59
C ASN A 289 108.76 2.03 39.40
N LYS A 290 108.98 2.54 38.17
CA LYS A 290 109.16 1.75 36.95
C LYS A 290 110.50 2.01 36.26
N LYS A 291 111.05 3.23 36.33
CA LYS A 291 112.29 3.62 35.65
C LYS A 291 113.16 4.50 36.54
N THR A 292 114.48 4.31 36.45
CA THR A 292 115.51 5.14 37.12
C THR A 292 116.09 6.23 36.20
N ARG A 293 115.72 6.21 34.91
CA ARG A 293 116.15 7.17 33.88
C ARG A 293 114.94 7.70 33.12
N CYS A 294 114.99 8.97 32.73
CA CYS A 294 113.95 9.63 31.94
C CYS A 294 113.81 8.92 30.58
N ALA A 295 112.60 8.51 30.22
CA ALA A 295 112.33 7.86 28.94
C ALA A 295 112.43 8.82 27.74
N PHE A 296 112.39 10.14 27.98
CA PHE A 296 112.50 11.14 26.93
C PHE A 296 113.96 11.50 26.61
N CYS A 297 114.72 11.97 27.61
CA CYS A 297 116.09 12.44 27.40
C CYS A 297 117.18 11.46 27.87
N GLY A 298 116.83 10.36 28.53
CA GLY A 298 117.77 9.36 29.02
C GLY A 298 118.58 9.78 30.25
N ALA A 299 118.35 10.97 30.83
CA ALA A 299 119.01 11.44 32.05
C ALA A 299 118.60 10.60 33.29
N ALA A 300 119.45 10.55 34.31
CA ALA A 300 119.09 9.92 35.59
C ALA A 300 118.00 10.77 36.29
N LEU A 301 116.97 10.11 36.83
CA LEU A 301 115.93 10.79 37.62
C LEU A 301 116.43 10.99 39.04
N SER A 302 116.34 12.20 39.57
CA SER A 302 116.76 12.48 40.94
C SER A 302 115.78 11.88 41.95
N GLU A 303 116.29 11.48 43.12
CA GLU A 303 115.46 10.88 44.17
C GLU A 303 114.43 11.88 44.74
N ASP A 304 114.75 13.18 44.75
CA ASP A 304 113.88 14.27 45.23
C ASP A 304 112.79 14.70 44.22
N LEU A 305 112.82 14.18 42.98
CA LEU A 305 111.85 14.53 41.94
C LEU A 305 110.43 14.10 42.35
N TRP A 306 110.29 12.90 42.91
CA TRP A 306 108.98 12.35 43.27
C TRP A 306 108.37 13.11 44.45
N ASP A 307 109.16 13.50 45.44
CA ASP A 307 108.69 14.30 46.56
C ASP A 307 108.21 15.69 46.10
N LYS A 308 108.88 16.29 45.11
CA LYS A 308 108.46 17.56 44.51
C LYS A 308 107.15 17.44 43.74
N LEU A 309 107.00 16.37 42.97
CA LEU A 309 105.78 16.11 42.20
C LEU A 309 104.61 15.71 43.11
N ASP A 310 104.84 14.94 44.17
CA ASP A 310 103.82 14.57 45.16
C ASP A 310 103.37 15.78 46.01
N ALA A 311 104.26 16.74 46.27
CA ALA A 311 103.89 17.99 46.94
C ALA A 311 103.07 18.95 46.05
N HIS A 312 103.22 18.83 44.72
CA HIS A 312 102.44 19.59 43.73
C HIS A 312 101.10 18.91 43.42
N PHE A 313 101.11 17.62 43.13
CA PHE A 313 99.94 16.77 42.90
C PHE A 313 99.50 16.12 44.21
N SER A 314 98.96 16.93 45.12
CA SER A 314 98.50 16.41 46.41
C SER A 314 97.44 15.33 46.20
N LYS A 315 97.40 14.34 47.11
CA LYS A 315 96.39 13.27 47.08
C LYS A 315 94.95 13.82 47.05
N GLU A 316 94.72 14.96 47.69
CA GLU A 316 93.44 15.67 47.69
C GLU A 316 93.08 16.18 46.28
N SER A 317 94.06 16.73 45.54
CA SER A 317 93.86 17.19 44.16
C SER A 317 93.50 16.06 43.20
N GLU A 318 94.06 14.87 43.42
CA GLU A 318 93.74 13.67 42.65
C GLU A 318 92.33 13.16 42.93
N ILE A 319 91.94 13.09 44.21
CA ILE A 319 90.60 12.65 44.62
C ILE A 319 89.53 13.58 44.03
N LEU A 320 89.71 14.90 44.12
CA LEU A 320 88.74 15.85 43.54
C LEU A 320 88.64 15.71 42.02
N ARG A 321 89.75 15.45 41.32
CA ARG A 321 89.74 15.20 39.87
C ARG A 321 88.93 13.95 39.53
N GLU A 322 89.14 12.84 40.25
CA GLU A 322 88.38 11.60 40.07
C GLU A 322 86.89 11.82 40.34
N ASP A 323 86.55 12.56 41.40
CA ASP A 323 85.16 12.89 41.75
C ASP A 323 84.49 13.77 40.67
N LEU A 324 85.20 14.75 40.11
CA LEU A 324 84.71 15.57 39.00
C LEU A 324 84.45 14.74 37.73
N ILE A 325 85.35 13.81 37.38
CA ILE A 325 85.16 12.90 36.24
C ILE A 325 83.92 12.02 36.45
N SER A 326 83.77 11.44 37.64
CA SER A 326 82.60 10.64 38.01
C SER A 326 81.32 11.46 37.94
N MET A 327 81.36 12.72 38.38
CA MET A 327 80.21 13.62 38.34
C MET A 327 79.76 13.95 36.91
N VAL A 328 80.70 14.19 35.99
CA VAL A 328 80.41 14.40 34.57
C VAL A 328 79.75 13.16 33.95
N ALA A 329 80.23 11.96 34.29
CA ALA A 329 79.64 10.71 33.82
C ALA A 329 78.20 10.53 34.34
N ALA A 330 77.93 10.87 35.60
CA ALA A 330 76.60 10.81 36.19
C ALA A 330 75.61 11.77 35.50
N ILE A 331 76.04 13.02 35.23
CA ILE A 331 75.22 14.01 34.51
C ILE A 331 74.88 13.53 33.09
N ASN A 332 75.85 12.98 32.36
CA ASN A 332 75.62 12.47 31.01
C ASN A 332 74.64 11.29 30.99
N THR A 333 74.74 10.40 31.99
CA THR A 333 73.81 9.27 32.14
C THR A 333 72.37 9.74 32.38
N GLU A 334 72.18 10.73 33.25
CA GLU A 334 70.87 11.32 33.52
C GLU A 334 70.28 12.00 32.26
N LYS A 335 71.12 12.70 31.47
CA LYS A 335 70.70 13.33 30.21
C LYS A 335 70.18 12.32 29.19
N GLU A 336 70.85 11.19 29.03
CA GLU A 336 70.40 10.11 28.13
C GLU A 336 69.12 9.43 28.65
N SER A 337 69.00 9.25 29.98
CA SER A 337 67.80 8.72 30.62
C SER A 337 66.56 9.61 30.35
N ALA A 338 66.71 10.93 30.52
CA ALA A 338 65.66 11.90 30.22
C ALA A 338 65.24 11.87 28.75
N LYS A 339 66.19 11.79 27.83
CA LYS A 339 65.93 11.72 26.38
C LYS A 339 65.16 10.46 26.00
N LYS A 340 65.51 9.31 26.56
CA LYS A 340 64.82 8.03 26.31
C LYS A 340 63.38 8.06 26.81
N SER A 341 63.16 8.64 27.99
CA SER A 341 61.81 8.79 28.54
C SER A 341 60.93 9.69 27.65
N LEU A 342 61.46 10.84 27.20
CA LEU A 342 60.73 11.77 26.30
C LEU A 342 60.42 11.18 24.92
N LEU A 343 61.31 10.35 24.36
CA LEU A 343 61.08 9.70 23.06
C LEU A 343 59.99 8.62 23.14
N SER A 344 59.88 7.91 24.26
CA SER A 344 58.85 6.89 24.46
C SER A 344 57.42 7.46 24.46
N VAL A 345 57.25 8.74 24.79
CA VAL A 345 55.98 9.47 24.76
C VAL A 345 55.54 9.81 23.33
N ARG A 346 56.49 10.07 22.41
CA ARG A 346 56.18 10.37 21.00
C ARG A 346 55.72 9.15 20.21
N SER A 347 56.27 7.97 20.50
CA SER A 347 55.89 6.72 19.80
C SER A 347 54.57 6.11 20.28
N SER A 348 54.11 6.49 21.47
CA SER A 348 52.88 5.95 22.09
C SER A 348 51.63 6.81 21.89
N SER A 349 51.77 8.03 21.34
CA SER A 349 50.69 9.04 21.34
C SER A 349 50.06 9.37 19.98
N ILE A 350 50.29 8.61 18.90
CA ILE A 350 49.57 8.84 17.62
C ILE A 350 49.21 7.51 16.95
N PRO A 351 48.00 6.96 17.15
CA PRO A 351 47.41 6.08 16.16
C PRO A 351 47.13 6.94 14.92
N ALA A 352 47.77 6.61 13.80
CA ALA A 352 47.44 7.21 12.51
C ALA A 352 45.96 6.98 12.21
N ILE A 353 45.16 8.06 12.28
CA ILE A 353 43.81 8.08 11.72
C ILE A 353 44.00 8.02 10.20
N LYS A 354 44.02 6.81 9.63
CA LYS A 354 43.81 6.64 8.20
C LYS A 354 42.32 6.90 7.93
N GLN A 355 42.01 8.07 7.39
CA GLN A 355 40.77 8.28 6.67
C GLN A 355 40.89 7.63 5.29
N SER A 356 40.07 6.62 5.05
CA SER A 356 39.45 6.30 3.74
C SER A 356 38.40 5.22 3.96
#